data_AF-A0A090WCI1-F1
#
_entry.id   AF-A0A090WCI1-F1
#
_cell.length_a   1.000
_cell.length_b   1.000
_cell.length_c   1.000
_cell.angle_alpha   90.00
_cell.angle_beta   90.00
_cell.angle_gamma   90.00
#
_symmetry.space_group_name_H-M   'P 1'
#
loop_
_entity.id
_entity.type
_entity.pdbx_description
1 polymer ?
#
loop_
_entity_poly.entity_id
_entity_poly.type
_entity_poly.pdbx_seq_one_letter_code
_entity_poly.pdbx_strand_id
1 'polypeptide(L)'
;MATTEKSILNRIYIVGAVLLIIALGIVVKIINIQFIDGDKYRAKAEQRIFKNDTIPANRGNLYDANGQLLATSISKYDIRFDAVAPSEADFNEFIGGL
;
A
#
# COMPACT_ATOMS: atom_id res chain seq x y z
N MET A 1 32.11 53.08 9.92
CA MET A 1 31.04 52.09 9.67
C MET A 1 31.22 51.52 8.27
N ALA A 2 31.90 50.39 8.14
CA ALA A 2 32.12 49.69 6.85
C ALA A 2 32.40 48.18 7.02
N THR A 3 32.54 47.71 8.27
CA THR A 3 32.86 46.31 8.60
C THR A 3 31.62 45.46 8.87
N THR A 4 30.48 46.08 9.21
CA THR A 4 29.23 45.38 9.55
C THR A 4 28.59 44.66 8.36
N GLU A 5 28.64 45.23 7.15
CA GLU A 5 28.01 44.60 5.97
C GLU A 5 28.74 43.33 5.51
N LYS A 6 30.09 43.34 5.57
CA LYS A 6 30.91 42.18 5.20
C LYS A 6 30.69 40.97 6.12
N SER A 7 30.46 41.20 7.41
CA SER A 7 30.22 40.11 8.37
C SER A 7 28.86 39.46 8.18
N ILE A 8 27.84 40.24 7.79
CA ILE A 8 26.50 39.74 7.44
C ILE A 8 26.56 38.90 6.15
N LEU A 9 27.22 39.42 5.10
CA LEU A 9 27.38 38.70 3.84
C LEU A 9 28.12 37.36 4.01
N ASN A 10 29.20 37.33 4.80
CA ASN A 10 29.92 36.09 5.08
C ASN A 10 29.04 35.05 5.79
N ARG A 11 28.20 35.46 6.75
CA ARG A 11 27.27 34.55 7.43
C ARG A 11 26.25 33.98 6.45
N ILE A 12 25.68 34.81 5.59
CA ILE A 12 24.72 34.36 4.57
C ILE A 12 25.38 33.38 3.61
N TYR A 13 26.61 33.63 3.17
CA TYR A 13 27.36 32.70 2.32
C TYR A 13 27.64 31.36 3.01
N ILE A 14 28.01 31.36 4.28
CA ILE A 14 28.23 30.12 5.05
C ILE A 14 26.93 29.33 5.17
N VAL A 15 25.82 29.99 5.54
CA VAL A 15 24.51 29.34 5.65
C VAL A 15 24.06 28.81 4.29
N GLY A 16 24.22 29.60 3.22
CA GLY A 16 23.90 29.19 1.85
C GLY A 16 24.72 27.98 1.40
N ALA A 17 26.03 27.95 1.69
CA ALA A 17 26.90 26.82 1.39
C ALA A 17 26.48 25.55 2.13
N VAL A 18 26.12 25.65 3.41
CA VAL A 18 25.60 24.51 4.19
C VAL A 18 24.31 23.98 3.60
N LEU A 19 23.36 24.86 3.26
CA LEU A 19 22.10 24.46 2.62
C LEU A 19 22.33 23.79 1.27
N LEU A 20 23.30 24.27 0.49
CA LEU A 20 23.65 23.70 -0.81
C LEU A 20 24.25 22.29 -0.66
N ILE A 21 25.12 22.07 0.34
CA ILE A 21 25.66 20.74 0.65
C ILE A 21 24.54 19.77 1.05
N ILE A 22 23.59 20.22 1.87
CA ILE A 22 22.43 19.41 2.27
C ILE A 22 21.60 19.04 1.03
N ALA A 23 21.33 20.02 0.15
CA ALA A 23 20.59 19.79 -1.08
C ALA A 23 21.29 18.76 -2.00
N LEU A 24 22.61 18.87 -2.16
CA LEU A 24 23.40 17.88 -2.90
C LEU A 24 23.31 16.48 -2.26
N GLY A 25 23.37 16.40 -0.93
CA GLY A 25 23.18 15.14 -0.21
C GLY A 25 21.82 14.49 -0.46
N ILE A 26 20.76 15.29 -0.53
CA ILE A 26 19.41 14.81 -0.89
C ILE A 26 19.40 14.26 -2.31
N VAL A 27 19.97 14.98 -3.29
CA VAL A 27 20.05 14.52 -4.69
C VAL A 27 20.78 13.19 -4.79
N VAL A 28 21.93 13.04 -4.14
CA VAL A 28 22.68 11.77 -4.10
C VAL A 28 21.84 10.65 -3.51
N LYS A 29 21.10 10.92 -2.43
CA LYS A 29 20.24 9.92 -1.80
C LYS A 29 19.08 9.51 -2.70
N ILE A 30 18.49 10.44 -3.44
CA ILE A 30 17.45 10.16 -4.44
C ILE A 30 18.01 9.24 -5.54
N ILE A 31 19.20 9.55 -6.07
CA ILE A 31 19.87 8.73 -7.10
C ILE A 31 20.13 7.32 -6.54
N ASN A 32 20.68 7.19 -5.33
CA ASN A 32 20.90 5.87 -4.72
C ASN A 32 19.61 5.07 -4.58
N ILE A 33 18.51 5.68 -4.11
CA ILE A 33 17.23 4.98 -3.97
C ILE A 33 16.69 4.52 -5.33
N GLN A 34 16.82 5.35 -6.37
CA GLN A 34 16.29 5.03 -7.70
C GLN A 34 17.13 3.99 -8.46
N PHE A 35 18.46 4.03 -8.34
CA PHE A 35 19.36 3.18 -9.13
C PHE A 35 19.92 1.98 -8.37
N ILE A 36 20.18 2.08 -7.05
CA ILE A 36 20.70 0.96 -6.24
C ILE A 36 19.54 0.15 -5.66
N ASP A 37 18.60 0.82 -4.99
CA ASP A 37 17.46 0.15 -4.35
C ASP A 37 16.22 0.05 -5.28
N GLY A 38 16.32 0.55 -6.51
CA GLY A 38 15.19 0.67 -7.43
C GLY A 38 14.47 -0.66 -7.66
N ASP A 39 15.22 -1.72 -7.92
CA ASP A 39 14.66 -3.04 -8.20
C ASP A 39 14.00 -3.66 -6.97
N LYS A 40 14.57 -3.44 -5.78
CA LYS A 40 13.98 -3.86 -4.50
C LYS A 40 12.63 -3.21 -4.26
N TYR A 41 12.50 -1.91 -4.53
CA TYR A 41 11.24 -1.19 -4.35
C TYR A 41 10.23 -1.51 -5.46
N ARG A 42 10.67 -1.73 -6.71
CA ARG A 42 9.82 -2.21 -7.81
C ARG A 42 9.24 -3.60 -7.51
N ALA A 43 10.06 -4.55 -7.06
CA ALA A 43 9.61 -5.89 -6.71
C ALA A 43 8.59 -5.88 -5.55
N LYS A 44 8.80 -5.03 -4.54
CA LYS A 44 7.82 -4.85 -3.45
C LYS A 44 6.50 -4.24 -3.93
N ALA A 45 6.56 -3.34 -4.91
CA ALA A 45 5.35 -2.74 -5.48
C ALA A 45 4.55 -3.77 -6.28
N GLU A 46 5.22 -4.58 -7.10
CA GLU A 46 4.58 -5.63 -7.91
C GLU A 46 3.82 -6.64 -7.05
N GLN A 47 4.45 -7.13 -5.97
CA GLN A 47 3.82 -8.07 -5.03
C GLN A 47 2.58 -7.52 -4.32
N ARG A 48 2.48 -6.20 -4.13
CA ARG A 48 1.38 -5.55 -3.41
C ARG A 48 0.25 -5.10 -4.31
N ILE A 49 0.56 -4.69 -5.55
CA ILE A 49 -0.39 -4.05 -6.44
C ILE A 49 -1.17 -5.09 -7.27
N PHE A 50 -0.49 -6.13 -7.74
CA PHE A 50 -1.10 -7.12 -8.63
C PHE A 50 -1.32 -8.43 -7.88
N LYS A 51 -2.52 -8.58 -7.31
CA LYS A 51 -3.05 -9.90 -6.97
C LYS A 51 -3.84 -10.41 -8.18
N ASN A 52 -3.16 -11.12 -9.07
CA ASN A 52 -3.82 -11.79 -10.19
C ASN A 52 -4.68 -12.93 -9.62
N ASP A 53 -5.98 -12.69 -9.54
CA ASP A 53 -6.96 -13.72 -9.22
C ASP A 53 -7.67 -14.13 -10.50
N THR A 54 -7.86 -15.44 -10.68
CA THR A 54 -8.52 -15.94 -11.88
C THR A 54 -10.02 -15.84 -11.67
N ILE A 55 -10.70 -14.98 -12.43
CA ILE A 55 -12.15 -14.90 -12.41
C ILE A 55 -12.69 -16.13 -13.17
N PRO A 56 -13.34 -17.09 -12.50
CA PRO A 56 -13.90 -18.25 -13.19
C PRO A 56 -15.02 -17.80 -14.13
N ALA A 57 -15.10 -18.42 -15.30
CA ALA A 57 -16.19 -18.16 -16.23
C ALA A 57 -17.52 -18.70 -15.68
N ASN A 58 -18.61 -17.95 -15.89
CA ASN A 58 -19.95 -18.40 -15.54
C ASN A 58 -20.32 -19.62 -16.41
N ARG A 59 -20.83 -20.68 -15.77
CA ARG A 59 -21.38 -21.84 -16.50
C ARG A 59 -22.73 -21.47 -17.11
N GLY A 60 -22.96 -21.94 -18.33
CA GLY A 60 -24.25 -21.80 -19.00
C GLY A 60 -25.37 -22.62 -18.33
N ASN A 61 -26.60 -22.27 -18.67
CA ASN A 61 -27.79 -22.96 -18.18
C ASN A 61 -28.04 -24.25 -18.99
N LEU A 62 -28.52 -25.30 -18.32
CA LEU A 62 -28.96 -26.54 -18.96
C LEU A 62 -30.48 -26.54 -19.09
N TYR A 63 -30.98 -26.83 -20.29
CA TYR A 63 -32.41 -26.90 -20.60
C TYR A 63 -32.80 -28.30 -21.08
N ASP A 64 -34.05 -28.70 -20.85
CA ASP A 64 -34.63 -29.91 -21.45
C ASP A 64 -34.98 -29.69 -22.93
N ALA A 65 -35.44 -30.74 -23.62
CA ALA A 65 -35.85 -30.65 -25.03
C ALA A 65 -37.04 -29.72 -25.30
N ASN A 66 -37.78 -29.33 -24.26
CA ASN A 66 -38.94 -28.43 -24.30
C ASN A 66 -38.59 -27.00 -23.83
N GLY A 67 -37.32 -26.72 -23.49
CA GLY A 67 -36.85 -25.42 -23.02
C GLY A 67 -37.02 -25.16 -21.51
N GLN A 68 -37.34 -26.18 -20.70
CA GLN A 68 -37.40 -26.05 -19.25
C GLN A 68 -36.02 -26.05 -18.62
N LEU A 69 -35.79 -25.18 -17.63
CA LEU A 69 -34.51 -25.03 -16.94
C LEU A 69 -34.25 -26.22 -16.00
N LEU A 70 -33.16 -26.95 -16.23
CA LEU A 70 -32.73 -28.10 -15.42
C LEU A 70 -31.60 -27.76 -14.44
N ALA A 71 -30.65 -26.91 -14.86
CA ALA A 71 -29.55 -26.46 -14.00
C ALA A 71 -29.12 -25.04 -14.37
N THR A 72 -28.84 -24.22 -13.34
CA THR A 72 -28.36 -22.85 -13.46
C THR A 72 -27.31 -22.55 -12.39
N SER A 73 -26.44 -21.59 -12.67
CA SER A 73 -25.49 -21.07 -11.68
C SER A 73 -26.19 -20.02 -10.81
N ILE A 74 -26.13 -20.17 -9.49
CA ILE A 74 -26.65 -19.20 -8.52
C ILE A 74 -25.54 -18.69 -7.61
N SER A 75 -25.65 -17.44 -7.14
CA SER A 75 -24.74 -16.89 -6.15
C SER A 75 -25.01 -17.51 -4.78
N LYS A 76 -23.97 -18.12 -4.18
CA LYS A 76 -24.01 -18.63 -2.81
C LYS A 76 -23.17 -17.73 -1.90
N TYR A 77 -23.72 -17.36 -0.76
CA TYR A 77 -23.02 -16.58 0.26
C TYR A 77 -22.66 -17.49 1.43
N ASP A 78 -21.38 -17.57 1.75
CA ASP A 78 -20.90 -18.24 2.96
C ASP A 78 -20.59 -17.18 4.02
N ILE A 79 -21.20 -17.31 5.21
CA ILE A 79 -20.91 -16.44 6.36
C ILE A 79 -19.74 -17.06 7.12
N ARG A 80 -18.66 -16.30 7.30
CA ARG A 80 -17.49 -16.69 8.09
C ARG A 80 -17.32 -15.75 9.27
N PHE A 81 -17.03 -16.32 10.44
CA PHE A 81 -16.75 -15.59 11.67
C PHE A 81 -15.32 -15.92 12.12
N ASP A 82 -14.53 -14.89 12.40
CA ASP A 82 -13.21 -15.01 13.00
C ASP A 82 -13.28 -14.61 14.47
N ALA A 83 -13.15 -15.60 15.35
CA ALA A 83 -13.21 -15.42 16.79
C ALA A 83 -11.91 -14.87 17.41
N VAL A 84 -10.83 -14.76 16.63
CA VAL A 84 -9.51 -14.33 17.11
C VAL A 84 -9.24 -12.83 16.83
N ALA A 85 -10.02 -12.23 15.93
CA ALA A 85 -9.93 -10.80 15.63
C ALA A 85 -10.27 -9.85 16.82
N PRO A 86 -11.30 -10.10 17.65
CA PRO A 86 -11.56 -9.27 18.83
C PRO A 86 -10.56 -9.56 19.95
N SER A 87 -10.34 -8.58 20.83
CA SER A 87 -9.53 -8.80 22.03
C SER A 87 -10.23 -9.80 22.96
N GLU A 88 -9.47 -10.52 23.78
CA GLU A 88 -10.06 -11.45 24.76
C GLU A 88 -11.05 -10.76 25.70
N ALA A 89 -10.86 -9.47 25.98
CA ALA A 89 -11.78 -8.67 26.79
C ALA A 89 -13.14 -8.48 26.09
N ASP A 90 -13.12 -8.00 24.84
CA ASP A 90 -14.34 -7.73 24.06
C ASP A 90 -15.09 -9.02 23.70
N PHE A 91 -14.34 -10.10 23.44
CA PHE A 91 -14.93 -11.41 23.13
C PHE A 91 -15.67 -12.00 24.33
N ASN A 92 -15.10 -11.90 25.54
CA ASN A 92 -15.65 -12.51 26.75
C ASN A 92 -16.75 -11.67 27.42
N GLU A 93 -16.93 -10.40 27.05
CA GLU A 93 -17.89 -9.48 27.68
C GLU A 93 -19.35 -10.00 27.65
N PHE A 94 -19.74 -10.74 26.61
CA PHE A 94 -21.12 -11.20 26.42
C PHE A 94 -21.29 -12.74 26.35
N ILE A 95 -20.25 -13.51 26.68
CA ILE A 95 -20.28 -14.98 26.59
C ILE A 95 -21.07 -15.65 27.75
N GLY A 96 -21.33 -14.95 28.85
CA GLY A 96 -21.98 -15.50 30.05
C GLY A 96 -23.52 -15.52 30.08
N GLY A 97 -24.19 -15.41 28.92
CA GLY A 97 -25.66 -15.27 28.83
C GLY A 97 -26.45 -16.51 28.37
N LEU A 98 -25.87 -17.71 28.41
CA LEU A 98 -26.52 -18.98 28.06
C LEU A 98 -26.42 -19.99 29.20
#